data_AF-C6WQX5-F1
#
_entry.id   AF-C6WQX5-F1
#
_cell.length_a   1.000
_cell.length_b   1.000
_cell.length_c   1.000
_cell.angle_alpha   90.00
_cell.angle_beta   90.00
_cell.angle_gamma   90.00
#
_symmetry.space_group_name_H-M   'P 1'
#
loop_
_entity.id
_entity.type
_entity.pdbx_description
1 polymer ?
#
loop_
_entity_poly.entity_id
_entity_poly.type
_entity_poly.pdbx_seq_one_letter_code
_entity_poly.pdbx_strand_id
1 'polypeptide(L)'
;MEHVWWIAGAVVSLVALALALVELRSKRKRMLAATLLGSAGAFLLVAGWLLAIDPGAPKHETIKTGGLAGGAVVALYALWLNDRRRRVDEAKHELESQRAEHDRSRVADERFAKSVELLGHDADQVRVGAMHAMAGLARSRPEYAQTVLDVLCAYLRRKPEVFEGEQREGQRREGDREQEVRLTAQRVVADLLPAADAQDPPRYRLDLTDAHLRYFDLSHRAIGSLVMRGAVLTGSNSLHHAVFHGDVWLTGTGSAGELHLHDAVFRERAWFSGFRCDGPASFERSKFLGPTKFADARFTGTVTFDGARFTGDADFRGARFTGGVVLPTALTAQAQGVRVSEEHANRLPEGWKVGPRGEVRS
;
A
#
# COMPACT_ATOMS: atom_id res chain seq x y z
N MET A 1 79.65 -17.47 -21.08
CA MET A 1 78.25 -17.95 -20.94
C MET A 1 77.99 -18.71 -19.63
N GLU A 2 78.99 -19.32 -18.98
CA GLU A 2 78.77 -20.13 -17.77
C GLU A 2 78.40 -19.36 -16.48
N HIS A 3 78.84 -18.11 -16.33
CA HIS A 3 78.51 -17.31 -15.13
C HIS A 3 77.05 -16.83 -15.06
N VAL A 4 76.35 -16.77 -16.20
CA VAL A 4 74.94 -16.34 -16.26
C VAL A 4 74.01 -17.38 -15.64
N TRP A 5 74.33 -18.66 -15.79
CA TRP A 5 73.56 -19.78 -15.23
C TRP A 5 73.68 -19.87 -13.70
N TRP A 6 74.84 -19.51 -13.15
CA TRP A 6 75.06 -19.48 -11.70
C TRP A 6 74.28 -18.36 -11.00
N ILE A 7 74.23 -17.17 -11.61
CA ILE A 7 73.46 -16.05 -11.08
C ILE A 7 71.96 -16.36 -11.14
N ALA A 8 71.49 -16.95 -12.25
CA ALA A 8 70.11 -17.39 -12.38
C ALA A 8 69.73 -18.43 -11.31
N GLY A 9 70.58 -19.44 -11.06
CA GLY A 9 70.34 -20.47 -10.05
C GLY A 9 70.34 -19.97 -8.61
N ALA A 10 71.24 -19.03 -8.28
CA ALA A 10 71.30 -18.41 -6.95
C ALA A 10 70.06 -17.53 -6.68
N VAL A 11 69.58 -16.82 -7.71
CA VAL A 11 68.35 -16.01 -7.62
C VAL A 11 67.12 -16.90 -7.41
N VAL A 12 67.01 -18.01 -8.14
CA VAL A 12 65.92 -18.99 -7.96
C VAL A 12 65.93 -19.56 -6.53
N SER A 13 67.10 -19.84 -5.98
CA SER A 13 67.25 -20.41 -4.63
C SER A 13 66.92 -19.40 -3.52
N LEU A 14 67.31 -18.13 -3.67
CA LEU A 14 66.96 -17.06 -2.73
C LEU A 14 65.46 -16.76 -2.75
N VAL A 15 64.85 -16.80 -3.94
CA VAL A 15 63.39 -16.65 -4.08
C VAL A 15 62.66 -17.83 -3.45
N ALA A 16 63.15 -19.06 -3.62
CA ALA A 16 62.58 -20.27 -3.00
C ALA A 16 62.68 -20.26 -1.47
N LEU A 17 63.81 -19.80 -0.91
CA LEU A 17 64.00 -19.70 0.54
C LEU A 17 63.09 -18.62 1.15
N ALA A 18 62.92 -17.50 0.44
CA ALA A 18 62.01 -16.45 0.85
C ALA A 18 60.54 -16.91 0.78
N LEU A 19 60.17 -17.72 -0.22
CA LEU A 19 58.84 -18.36 -0.33
C LEU A 19 58.53 -19.26 0.89
N ALA A 20 59.51 -20.06 1.33
CA ALA A 20 59.36 -20.93 2.50
C ALA A 20 59.20 -20.14 3.82
N LEU A 21 59.93 -19.03 3.97
CA LEU A 21 59.85 -18.16 5.17
C LEU A 21 58.53 -17.37 5.26
N VAL A 22 57.91 -17.09 4.12
CA VAL A 22 56.63 -16.41 4.03
C VAL A 22 55.47 -17.30 4.51
N GLU A 23 55.60 -18.61 4.39
CA GLU A 23 54.55 -19.59 4.71
C GLU A 23 54.12 -19.61 6.18
N LEU A 24 54.96 -19.08 7.09
CA LEU A 24 54.79 -19.17 8.55
C LEU A 24 54.00 -18.03 9.22
N ARG A 25 53.50 -17.01 8.49
CA ARG A 25 52.70 -15.91 9.08
C ARG A 25 51.42 -15.59 8.31
N SER A 26 50.51 -14.85 8.94
CA SER A 26 49.11 -14.63 8.48
C SER A 26 48.96 -14.30 6.99
N LYS A 27 47.85 -14.74 6.36
CA LYS A 27 47.57 -14.59 4.90
C LYS A 27 47.90 -13.20 4.33
N ARG A 28 47.67 -12.14 5.11
CA ARG A 28 47.93 -10.75 4.69
C ARG A 28 49.42 -10.42 4.58
N LYS A 29 50.24 -10.94 5.51
CA LYS A 29 51.70 -10.81 5.46
C LYS A 29 52.30 -11.63 4.32
N ARG A 30 51.65 -12.74 3.94
CA ARG A 30 52.07 -13.57 2.81
C ARG A 30 52.00 -12.89 1.47
N MET A 31 50.87 -12.24 1.18
CA MET A 31 50.71 -11.57 -0.11
C MET A 31 51.61 -10.35 -0.26
N LEU A 32 51.82 -9.57 0.80
CA LEU A 32 52.78 -8.45 0.81
C LEU A 32 54.22 -8.91 0.55
N ALA A 33 54.65 -9.98 1.20
CA ALA A 33 56.01 -10.49 1.01
C ALA A 33 56.21 -11.09 -0.39
N ALA A 34 55.21 -11.81 -0.92
CA ALA A 34 55.23 -12.34 -2.27
C ALA A 34 55.31 -11.24 -3.34
N THR A 35 54.63 -10.10 -3.17
CA THR A 35 54.73 -8.98 -4.12
C THR A 35 56.03 -8.20 -4.00
N LEU A 36 56.59 -8.04 -2.80
CA LEU A 36 57.94 -7.47 -2.64
C LEU A 36 59.01 -8.34 -3.30
N LEU A 37 58.93 -9.66 -3.13
CA LEU A 37 59.82 -10.62 -3.77
C LEU A 37 59.64 -10.66 -5.29
N GLY A 38 58.39 -10.67 -5.77
CA GLY A 38 58.06 -10.61 -7.20
C GLY A 38 58.57 -9.31 -7.84
N SER A 39 58.43 -8.18 -7.14
CA SER A 39 59.00 -6.89 -7.56
C SER A 39 60.52 -6.93 -7.66
N ALA A 40 61.20 -7.49 -6.65
CA ALA A 40 62.66 -7.63 -6.66
C ALA A 40 63.13 -8.58 -7.77
N GLY A 41 62.42 -9.69 -8.01
CA GLY A 41 62.68 -10.61 -9.11
C GLY A 41 62.49 -9.97 -10.48
N ALA A 42 61.41 -9.20 -10.69
CA ALA A 42 61.16 -8.46 -11.93
C ALA A 42 62.24 -7.41 -12.20
N PHE A 43 62.67 -6.69 -11.15
CA PHE A 43 63.79 -5.75 -11.23
C PHE A 43 65.07 -6.44 -11.70
N LEU A 44 65.47 -7.53 -11.04
CA LEU A 44 66.70 -8.27 -11.34
C LEU A 44 66.65 -8.92 -12.72
N LEU A 45 65.50 -9.44 -13.14
CA LEU A 45 65.31 -10.02 -14.48
C LEU A 45 65.49 -8.98 -15.58
N VAL A 46 64.80 -7.84 -15.49
CA VAL A 46 64.86 -6.80 -16.53
C VAL A 46 66.24 -6.13 -16.55
N ALA A 47 66.80 -5.80 -15.38
CA ALA A 47 68.13 -5.21 -15.29
C ALA A 47 69.23 -6.18 -15.73
N GLY A 48 69.15 -7.45 -15.34
CA GLY A 48 70.09 -8.49 -15.73
C GLY A 48 70.02 -8.83 -17.22
N TRP A 49 68.82 -8.88 -17.79
CA TRP A 49 68.60 -9.10 -19.23
C TRP A 49 69.18 -7.96 -20.07
N LEU A 50 68.97 -6.71 -19.66
CA LEU A 50 69.52 -5.53 -20.35
C LEU A 50 71.06 -5.54 -20.34
N LEU A 51 71.68 -5.85 -19.20
CA LEU A 51 73.14 -5.95 -19.10
C LEU A 51 73.73 -7.13 -19.89
N ALA A 52 72.95 -8.19 -20.14
CA ALA A 52 73.38 -9.35 -20.91
C ALA A 52 73.33 -9.11 -22.42
N ILE A 53 72.38 -8.30 -22.91
CA ILE A 53 72.24 -7.96 -24.33
C ILE A 53 73.14 -6.79 -24.72
N ASP A 54 73.27 -5.78 -23.86
CA ASP A 54 74.12 -4.61 -24.11
C ASP A 54 75.01 -4.31 -22.88
N PRO A 55 76.23 -4.88 -22.84
CA PRO A 55 77.17 -4.67 -21.74
C PRO A 55 77.67 -3.22 -21.62
N GLY A 56 77.51 -2.41 -22.67
CA GLY A 56 77.92 -1.00 -22.71
C GLY A 56 76.81 -0.03 -22.25
N ALA A 57 75.60 -0.54 -21.98
CA ALA A 57 74.47 0.28 -21.60
C ALA A 57 74.76 1.14 -20.36
N PRO A 58 74.36 2.43 -20.36
CA PRO A 58 74.58 3.30 -19.22
C PRO A 58 73.84 2.75 -18.00
N LYS A 59 74.60 2.46 -16.92
CA LYS A 59 74.08 1.85 -15.67
C LYS A 59 72.82 2.54 -15.11
N HIS A 60 72.69 3.84 -15.34
CA HIS A 60 71.54 4.62 -14.86
C HIS A 60 70.24 4.34 -15.65
N GLU A 61 70.30 3.99 -16.94
CA GLU A 61 69.12 3.62 -17.73
C GLU A 61 68.60 2.23 -17.36
N THR A 62 69.51 1.27 -17.15
CA THR A 62 69.17 -0.09 -16.74
C THR A 62 68.52 -0.15 -15.35
N ILE A 63 68.97 0.68 -14.41
CA ILE A 63 68.35 0.81 -13.08
C ILE A 63 66.94 1.42 -13.20
N LYS A 64 66.75 2.41 -14.09
CA LYS A 64 65.43 3.02 -14.32
C LYS A 64 64.43 2.03 -14.90
N THR A 65 64.81 1.27 -15.94
CA THR A 65 63.90 0.27 -16.55
C THR A 65 63.59 -0.89 -15.61
N GLY A 66 64.59 -1.41 -14.89
CA GLY A 66 64.36 -2.41 -13.83
C GLY A 66 63.44 -1.87 -12.73
N GLY A 67 63.65 -0.62 -12.32
CA GLY A 67 62.82 0.08 -11.33
C GLY A 67 61.36 0.22 -11.75
N LEU A 68 61.09 0.55 -13.03
CA LEU A 68 59.75 0.59 -13.60
C LEU A 68 59.07 -0.79 -13.57
N ALA A 69 59.80 -1.86 -13.90
CA ALA A 69 59.28 -3.22 -13.88
C ALA A 69 58.88 -3.67 -12.46
N GLY A 70 59.73 -3.43 -11.45
CA GLY A 70 59.40 -3.71 -10.05
C GLY A 70 58.25 -2.82 -9.54
N GLY A 71 58.29 -1.52 -9.85
CA GLY A 71 57.26 -0.55 -9.47
C GLY A 71 55.87 -0.91 -10.01
N ALA A 72 55.78 -1.44 -11.24
CA ALA A 72 54.51 -1.89 -11.83
C ALA A 72 53.87 -3.04 -11.04
N VAL A 73 54.66 -3.99 -10.52
CA VAL A 73 54.17 -5.10 -9.68
C VAL A 73 53.57 -4.56 -8.38
N VAL A 74 54.25 -3.62 -7.73
CA VAL A 74 53.76 -2.98 -6.50
C VAL A 74 52.49 -2.16 -6.77
N ALA A 75 52.45 -1.41 -7.87
CA ALA A 75 51.29 -0.60 -8.26
C ALA A 75 50.04 -1.47 -8.53
N LEU A 76 50.18 -2.57 -9.28
CA LEU A 76 49.08 -3.51 -9.52
C LEU A 76 48.59 -4.16 -8.23
N TYR A 77 49.50 -4.49 -7.31
CA TYR A 77 49.13 -5.02 -6.00
C TYR A 77 48.39 -3.99 -5.15
N ALA A 78 48.83 -2.73 -5.15
CA ALA A 78 48.14 -1.64 -4.47
C ALA A 78 46.73 -1.42 -5.05
N LEU A 79 46.59 -1.46 -6.38
CA LEU A 79 45.30 -1.37 -7.05
C LEU A 79 44.39 -2.55 -6.69
N TRP A 80 44.92 -3.79 -6.70
CA TRP A 80 44.17 -4.98 -6.31
C TRP A 80 43.75 -4.94 -4.83
N LEU A 81 44.62 -4.47 -3.93
CA LEU A 81 44.27 -4.27 -2.53
C LEU A 81 43.17 -3.22 -2.36
N ASN A 82 43.21 -2.15 -3.15
CA ASN A 82 42.19 -1.12 -3.12
C ASN A 82 40.84 -1.63 -3.65
N ASP A 83 40.84 -2.33 -4.79
CA ASP A 83 39.64 -2.97 -5.36
C ASP A 83 39.04 -3.99 -4.39
N ARG A 84 39.89 -4.84 -3.79
CA ARG A 84 39.45 -5.82 -2.79
C ARG A 84 38.88 -5.16 -1.54
N ARG A 85 39.49 -4.06 -1.07
CA ARG A 85 38.99 -3.31 0.09
C ARG A 85 37.64 -2.68 -0.22
N ARG A 86 37.52 -2.04 -1.40
CA ARG A 86 36.27 -1.47 -1.89
C ARG A 86 35.14 -2.50 -1.94
N ARG A 87 35.39 -3.68 -2.52
CA ARG A 87 34.38 -4.76 -2.56
C ARG A 87 33.93 -5.22 -1.18
N VAL A 88 34.86 -5.30 -0.22
CA VAL A 88 34.54 -5.68 1.17
C VAL A 88 33.72 -4.59 1.87
N ASP A 89 34.08 -3.33 1.66
CA ASP A 89 33.37 -2.18 2.24
C ASP A 89 31.96 -2.05 1.62
N GLU A 90 31.81 -2.23 0.30
CA GLU A 90 30.52 -2.27 -0.40
C GLU A 90 29.64 -3.43 0.11
N ALA A 91 30.18 -4.65 0.20
CA ALA A 91 29.45 -5.80 0.73
C ALA A 91 29.05 -5.61 2.21
N LYS A 92 29.88 -4.94 3.00
CA LYS A 92 29.56 -4.60 4.39
C LYS A 92 28.43 -3.59 4.45
N HIS A 93 28.47 -2.53 3.65
CA HIS A 93 27.40 -1.53 3.60
C HIS A 93 26.08 -2.12 3.13
N GLU A 94 26.10 -3.04 2.17
CA GLU A 94 24.91 -3.76 1.73
C GLU A 94 24.33 -4.63 2.84
N LEU A 95 25.16 -5.38 3.58
CA LEU A 95 24.70 -6.17 4.72
C LEU A 95 24.14 -5.29 5.85
N GLU A 96 24.77 -4.15 6.12
CA GLU A 96 24.29 -3.20 7.13
C GLU A 96 22.96 -2.56 6.73
N SER A 97 22.76 -2.22 5.46
CA SER A 97 21.49 -1.67 4.96
C SER A 97 20.37 -2.71 5.02
N GLN A 98 20.64 -3.96 4.63
CA GLN A 98 19.70 -5.07 4.75
C GLN A 98 19.30 -5.32 6.20
N ARG A 99 20.27 -5.32 7.13
CA ARG A 99 19.99 -5.46 8.57
C ARG A 99 19.16 -4.30 9.11
N ALA A 100 19.50 -3.07 8.74
CA ALA A 100 18.75 -1.90 9.16
C ALA A 100 17.30 -1.94 8.66
N GLU A 101 17.07 -2.40 7.43
CA GLU A 101 15.70 -2.55 6.90
C GLU A 101 14.94 -3.68 7.59
N HIS A 102 15.58 -4.83 7.82
CA HIS A 102 14.97 -5.93 8.59
C HIS A 102 14.61 -5.50 10.01
N ASP A 103 15.49 -4.79 10.71
CA ASP A 103 15.22 -4.27 12.05
C ASP A 103 14.08 -3.24 12.04
N ARG A 104 14.00 -2.37 11.01
CA ARG A 104 12.87 -1.45 10.84
C ARG A 104 11.55 -2.18 10.61
N SER A 105 11.55 -3.25 9.82
CA SER A 105 10.37 -4.08 9.59
C SER A 105 9.91 -4.75 10.88
N ARG A 106 10.84 -5.35 11.64
CA ARG A 106 10.51 -5.98 12.93
C ARG A 106 9.90 -4.98 13.91
N VAL A 107 10.46 -3.77 14.02
CA VAL A 107 9.93 -2.72 14.89
C VAL A 107 8.54 -2.25 14.43
N ALA A 108 8.29 -2.18 13.12
CA ALA A 108 6.98 -1.87 12.58
C ALA A 108 5.94 -2.93 12.95
N ASP A 109 6.28 -4.22 12.81
CA ASP A 109 5.41 -5.34 13.19
C ASP A 109 5.10 -5.35 14.69
N GLU A 110 6.11 -5.12 15.55
CA GLU A 110 5.92 -5.02 17.00
C GLU A 110 4.99 -3.86 17.38
N ARG A 111 5.16 -2.68 16.75
CA ARG A 111 4.28 -1.52 16.96
C ARG A 111 2.86 -1.76 16.47
N PHE A 112 2.71 -2.44 15.33
CA PHE A 112 1.41 -2.83 14.81
C PHE A 112 0.70 -3.77 15.78
N ALA A 113 1.37 -4.86 16.17
CA ALA A 113 0.85 -5.84 17.11
C ALA A 113 0.45 -5.19 18.44
N LYS A 114 1.29 -4.29 18.98
CA LYS A 114 0.97 -3.56 20.21
C LYS A 114 -0.25 -2.64 20.04
N SER A 115 -0.38 -1.97 18.89
CA SER A 115 -1.54 -1.11 18.63
C SER A 115 -2.83 -1.92 18.52
N VAL A 116 -2.78 -3.11 17.91
CA VAL A 116 -3.93 -4.03 17.85
C VAL A 116 -4.35 -4.49 19.26
N GLU A 117 -3.39 -4.81 20.13
CA GLU A 117 -3.66 -5.14 21.55
C GLU A 117 -4.33 -3.97 22.28
N LEU A 118 -3.81 -2.74 22.12
CA LEU A 118 -4.33 -1.54 22.75
C LEU A 118 -5.73 -1.14 22.25
N LEU A 119 -6.14 -1.61 21.06
CA LEU A 119 -7.50 -1.42 20.55
C LEU A 119 -8.56 -2.16 21.39
N GLY A 120 -8.15 -3.22 22.10
CA GLY A 120 -9.00 -3.96 23.04
C GLY A 120 -9.04 -3.41 24.46
N HIS A 121 -8.41 -2.26 24.72
CA HIS A 121 -8.30 -1.68 26.06
C HIS A 121 -9.61 -1.01 26.52
N ASP A 122 -9.94 -1.10 27.82
CA ASP A 122 -11.20 -0.55 28.37
C ASP A 122 -11.28 0.99 28.26
N ALA A 123 -10.15 1.67 28.37
CA ALA A 123 -10.08 3.12 28.18
C ALA A 123 -10.21 3.52 26.70
N ASP A 124 -11.27 4.29 26.40
CA ASP A 124 -11.55 4.96 25.13
C ASP A 124 -10.36 5.72 24.53
N GLN A 125 -9.66 6.52 25.35
CA GLN A 125 -8.52 7.33 24.89
C GLN A 125 -7.35 6.46 24.41
N VAL A 126 -7.15 5.29 25.02
CA VAL A 126 -6.09 4.34 24.62
C VAL A 126 -6.42 3.73 23.26
N ARG A 127 -7.69 3.38 23.03
CA ARG A 127 -8.17 2.86 21.74
C ARG A 127 -8.02 3.89 20.63
N VAL A 128 -8.38 5.14 20.89
CA VAL A 128 -8.16 6.27 19.97
C VAL A 128 -6.67 6.44 19.65
N GLY A 129 -5.80 6.42 20.66
CA GLY A 129 -4.36 6.49 20.48
C GLY A 129 -3.81 5.35 19.60
N ALA A 130 -4.31 4.13 19.81
CA ALA A 130 -3.95 2.96 19.01
C ALA A 130 -4.36 3.11 17.53
N MET A 131 -5.56 3.62 17.26
CA MET A 131 -6.03 3.89 15.89
C MET A 131 -5.11 4.89 15.16
N HIS A 132 -4.72 5.97 15.83
CA HIS A 132 -3.81 6.95 15.24
C HIS A 132 -2.37 6.41 15.05
N ALA A 133 -1.90 5.55 15.97
CA ALA A 133 -0.61 4.88 15.82
C ALA A 133 -0.62 3.94 14.59
N MET A 134 -1.67 3.14 14.41
CA MET A 134 -1.86 2.31 13.21
C MET A 134 -1.95 3.15 11.93
N ALA A 135 -2.67 4.27 11.97
CA ALA A 135 -2.77 5.18 10.83
C ALA A 135 -1.40 5.80 10.47
N GLY A 136 -0.60 6.17 11.47
CA GLY A 136 0.78 6.63 11.27
C GLY A 136 1.66 5.56 10.63
N LEU A 137 1.49 4.30 11.06
CA LEU A 137 2.20 3.18 10.46
C LEU A 137 1.80 2.98 9.00
N ALA A 138 0.50 2.91 8.69
CA ALA A 138 -0.02 2.77 7.32
C ALA A 138 0.45 3.90 6.38
N ARG A 139 0.54 5.15 6.88
CA ARG A 139 1.05 6.29 6.09
C ARG A 139 2.55 6.20 5.81
N SER A 140 3.33 5.72 6.77
CA SER A 140 4.78 5.56 6.58
C SER A 140 5.16 4.30 5.81
N ARG A 141 4.31 3.27 5.86
CA ARG A 141 4.48 1.97 5.22
C ARG A 141 3.16 1.53 4.57
N PRO A 142 2.97 1.80 3.26
CA PRO A 142 1.73 1.51 2.55
C PRO A 142 1.32 0.03 2.58
N GLU A 143 2.28 -0.89 2.76
CA GLU A 143 2.04 -2.33 2.94
C GLU A 143 1.09 -2.66 4.12
N TYR A 144 1.03 -1.81 5.15
CA TYR A 144 0.10 -1.99 6.27
C TYR A 144 -1.28 -1.39 6.03
N ALA A 145 -1.48 -0.57 5.00
CA ALA A 145 -2.71 0.21 4.85
C ALA A 145 -3.96 -0.65 4.73
N GLN A 146 -3.94 -1.71 3.91
CA GLN A 146 -5.06 -2.64 3.80
C GLN A 146 -5.33 -3.35 5.13
N THR A 147 -4.29 -3.85 5.81
CA THR A 147 -4.43 -4.55 7.09
C THR A 147 -5.00 -3.63 8.18
N VAL A 148 -4.55 -2.37 8.24
CA VAL A 148 -5.09 -1.36 9.17
C VAL A 148 -6.56 -1.08 8.85
N LEU A 149 -6.92 -0.91 7.57
CA LEU A 149 -8.31 -0.74 7.15
C LEU A 149 -9.16 -1.95 7.55
N ASP A 150 -8.66 -3.18 7.39
CA ASP A 150 -9.35 -4.42 7.77
C ASP A 150 -9.61 -4.49 9.29
N VAL A 151 -8.62 -4.10 10.12
CA VAL A 151 -8.76 -4.04 11.58
C VAL A 151 -9.79 -2.99 12.00
N LEU A 152 -9.74 -1.79 11.41
CA LEU A 152 -10.71 -0.72 11.71
C LEU A 152 -12.12 -1.09 11.24
N CYS A 153 -12.24 -1.72 10.07
CA CYS A 153 -13.51 -2.25 9.58
C CYS A 153 -14.04 -3.34 10.52
N ALA A 154 -13.20 -4.28 10.98
CA ALA A 154 -13.58 -5.29 11.96
C ALA A 154 -14.08 -4.66 13.28
N TYR A 155 -13.42 -3.60 13.75
CA TYR A 155 -13.88 -2.82 14.90
C TYR A 155 -15.27 -2.21 14.66
N LEU A 156 -15.49 -1.59 13.50
CA LEU A 156 -16.77 -0.98 13.12
C LEU A 156 -17.89 -2.00 12.89
N ARG A 157 -17.57 -3.25 12.54
CA ARG A 157 -18.57 -4.33 12.44
C ARG A 157 -19.06 -4.83 13.80
N ARG A 158 -18.33 -4.59 14.89
CA ARG A 158 -18.83 -4.89 16.23
C ARG A 158 -20.08 -4.04 16.48
N LYS A 159 -21.20 -4.70 16.79
CA LYS A 159 -22.47 -4.05 17.10
C LYS A 159 -22.29 -3.16 18.34
N PRO A 160 -22.71 -1.88 18.30
CA PRO A 160 -22.74 -1.06 19.50
C PRO A 160 -23.69 -1.71 20.52
N GLU A 161 -23.31 -1.69 21.79
CA GLU A 161 -24.17 -2.21 22.86
C GLU A 161 -25.41 -1.34 22.98
N VAL A 162 -26.54 -1.84 22.47
CA VAL A 162 -27.84 -1.16 22.59
C VAL A 162 -28.50 -1.68 23.86
N PHE A 163 -28.47 -0.88 24.92
CA PHE A 163 -29.23 -1.15 26.14
C PHE A 163 -30.69 -0.72 25.93
N GLU A 164 -31.59 -1.68 25.71
CA GLU A 164 -33.05 -1.47 25.69
C GLU A 164 -33.59 -1.42 27.13
N GLY A 165 -34.10 -0.26 27.59
CA GLY A 165 -34.69 -0.06 28.93
C GLY A 165 -34.51 1.35 29.51
N GLU A 166 -34.99 1.60 30.74
CA GLU A 166 -34.64 2.81 31.52
C GLU A 166 -33.13 2.82 31.78
N GLN A 167 -32.39 3.51 30.89
CA GLN A 167 -30.94 3.53 30.96
C GLN A 167 -30.49 4.26 32.23
N ARG A 168 -29.68 3.58 33.03
CA ARG A 168 -28.92 4.24 34.09
C ARG A 168 -27.97 5.24 33.43
N GLU A 169 -27.77 6.42 34.02
CA GLU A 169 -26.89 7.45 33.45
C GLU A 169 -25.49 6.95 33.08
N GLY A 170 -24.96 5.94 33.81
CA GLY A 170 -23.68 5.30 33.50
C GLY A 170 -23.63 4.61 32.14
N GLN A 171 -24.69 3.87 31.76
CA GLN A 171 -24.77 3.14 30.48
C GLN A 171 -24.87 4.10 29.30
N ARG A 172 -25.57 5.23 29.46
CA ARG A 172 -25.61 6.30 28.45
C ARG A 172 -24.23 6.86 28.17
N ARG A 173 -23.48 7.23 29.23
CA ARG A 173 -22.13 7.79 29.11
C ARG A 173 -21.15 6.81 28.46
N GLU A 174 -21.28 5.52 28.72
CA GLU A 174 -20.47 4.48 28.09
C GLU A 174 -20.77 4.35 26.59
N GLY A 175 -22.06 4.35 26.22
CA GLY A 175 -22.48 4.38 24.81
C GLY A 175 -21.97 5.62 24.07
N ASP A 176 -22.03 6.80 24.70
CA ASP A 176 -21.52 8.05 24.12
C ASP A 176 -20.00 7.99 23.89
N ARG A 177 -19.24 7.48 24.85
CA ARG A 177 -17.78 7.29 24.70
C ARG A 177 -17.45 6.29 23.60
N GLU A 178 -18.14 5.15 23.56
CA GLU A 178 -17.96 4.17 22.48
C GLU A 178 -18.27 4.78 21.11
N GLN A 179 -19.31 5.59 21.02
CA GLN A 179 -19.67 6.30 19.81
C GLN A 179 -18.55 7.25 19.35
N GLU A 180 -17.88 7.97 20.26
CA GLU A 180 -16.73 8.82 19.93
C GLU A 180 -15.54 8.03 19.37
N VAL A 181 -15.25 6.86 19.95
CA VAL A 181 -14.20 5.96 19.46
C VAL A 181 -14.54 5.45 18.05
N ARG A 182 -15.80 5.06 17.80
CA ARG A 182 -16.26 4.62 16.49
C ARG A 182 -16.21 5.72 15.43
N LEU A 183 -16.57 6.95 15.80
CA LEU A 183 -16.42 8.12 14.91
C LEU A 183 -14.95 8.35 14.56
N THR A 184 -14.04 8.14 15.52
CA THR A 184 -12.60 8.19 15.25
C THR A 184 -12.17 7.11 14.26
N ALA A 185 -12.60 5.86 14.44
CA ALA A 185 -12.31 4.79 13.49
C ALA A 185 -12.80 5.10 12.07
N GLN A 186 -14.01 5.64 11.93
CA GLN A 186 -14.57 6.07 10.64
C GLN A 186 -13.70 7.16 9.98
N ARG A 187 -13.27 8.17 10.73
CA ARG A 187 -12.39 9.24 10.23
C ARG A 187 -11.05 8.69 9.77
N VAL A 188 -10.44 7.81 10.57
CA VAL A 188 -9.16 7.18 10.22
C VAL A 188 -9.29 6.33 8.95
N VAL A 189 -10.39 5.58 8.79
CA VAL A 189 -10.69 4.85 7.54
C VAL A 189 -10.72 5.81 6.36
N ALA A 190 -11.48 6.90 6.44
CA ALA A 190 -11.56 7.89 5.36
C ALA A 190 -10.19 8.52 5.05
N ASP A 191 -9.41 8.86 6.07
CA ASP A 191 -8.10 9.51 5.93
C ASP A 191 -7.04 8.62 5.27
N LEU A 192 -7.13 7.30 5.44
CA LEU A 192 -6.22 6.33 4.83
C LEU A 192 -6.55 6.05 3.36
N LEU A 193 -7.74 6.41 2.89
CA LEU A 193 -8.13 6.21 1.51
C LEU A 193 -7.55 7.30 0.60
N PRO A 194 -7.05 6.93 -0.59
CA PRO A 194 -6.57 7.89 -1.57
C PRO A 194 -7.70 8.82 -2.05
N ALA A 195 -7.32 10.00 -2.53
CA ALA A 195 -8.26 10.93 -3.15
C ALA A 195 -8.83 10.36 -4.46
N ALA A 196 -10.07 10.73 -4.80
CA ALA A 196 -10.78 10.29 -5.99
C ALA A 196 -10.10 10.69 -7.31
N ASP A 197 -9.35 11.79 -7.30
CA ASP A 197 -8.63 12.37 -8.45
C ASP A 197 -7.15 11.95 -8.52
N ALA A 198 -6.67 11.14 -7.57
CA ALA A 198 -5.32 10.62 -7.59
C ALA A 198 -5.07 9.76 -8.84
N GLN A 199 -3.86 9.87 -9.40
CA GLN A 199 -3.45 9.05 -10.54
C GLN A 199 -3.11 7.63 -10.06
N ASP A 200 -3.78 6.63 -10.63
CA ASP A 200 -3.64 5.19 -10.30
C ASP A 200 -3.60 4.89 -8.78
N PRO A 201 -4.69 5.20 -8.05
CA PRO A 201 -4.70 5.07 -6.61
C PRO A 201 -4.68 3.59 -6.18
N PRO A 202 -4.06 3.26 -5.03
CA PRO A 202 -4.19 1.92 -4.44
C PRO A 202 -5.66 1.59 -4.17
N ARG A 203 -6.07 0.37 -4.54
CA ARG A 203 -7.48 -0.04 -4.52
C ARG A 203 -7.80 -0.80 -3.24
N TYR A 204 -7.99 -0.07 -2.14
CA TYR A 204 -8.28 -0.69 -0.86
C TYR A 204 -9.71 -1.21 -0.77
N ARG A 205 -9.88 -2.33 -0.06
CA ARG A 205 -11.19 -2.96 0.18
C ARG A 205 -11.70 -2.61 1.58
N LEU A 206 -12.99 -2.28 1.67
CA LEU A 206 -13.69 -2.03 2.92
C LEU A 206 -14.80 -3.06 3.10
N ASP A 207 -14.71 -3.84 4.19
CA ASP A 207 -15.77 -4.76 4.61
C ASP A 207 -16.44 -4.24 5.89
N LEU A 208 -17.57 -3.59 5.71
CA LEU A 208 -18.43 -3.00 6.73
C LEU A 208 -19.77 -3.77 6.81
N THR A 209 -19.74 -5.08 6.54
CA THR A 209 -20.90 -5.96 6.71
C THR A 209 -21.46 -5.86 8.14
N ASP A 210 -22.77 -5.63 8.26
CA ASP A 210 -23.50 -5.42 9.51
C ASP A 210 -22.99 -4.26 10.39
N ALA A 211 -22.15 -3.36 9.85
CA ALA A 211 -21.63 -2.23 10.60
C ALA A 211 -22.73 -1.20 10.90
N HIS A 212 -22.64 -0.59 12.09
CA HIS A 212 -23.45 0.57 12.46
C HIS A 212 -22.59 1.83 12.30
N LEU A 213 -22.95 2.66 11.32
CA LEU A 213 -22.19 3.85 10.96
C LEU A 213 -23.05 5.10 11.16
N ARG A 214 -22.40 6.18 11.61
CA ARG A 214 -23.06 7.46 11.86
C ARG A 214 -22.22 8.59 11.32
N TYR A 215 -22.81 9.46 10.50
CA TYR A 215 -22.07 10.52 9.81
C TYR A 215 -20.86 9.98 9.04
N PHE A 216 -21.02 8.82 8.39
CA PHE A 216 -19.93 8.20 7.66
C PHE A 216 -19.65 8.96 6.38
N ASP A 217 -18.40 9.33 6.18
CA ASP A 217 -17.96 10.19 5.09
C ASP A 217 -16.81 9.54 4.33
N LEU A 218 -17.09 9.13 3.09
CA LEU A 218 -16.12 8.68 2.10
C LEU A 218 -16.10 9.61 0.88
N SER A 219 -16.60 10.82 1.02
CA SER A 219 -16.66 11.77 -0.08
C SER A 219 -15.26 12.06 -0.64
N HIS A 220 -15.19 12.23 -1.95
CA HIS A 220 -13.94 12.51 -2.67
C HIS A 220 -12.83 11.46 -2.48
N ARG A 221 -13.16 10.23 -2.07
CA ARG A 221 -12.17 9.13 -1.95
C ARG A 221 -12.25 8.16 -3.12
N ALA A 222 -11.11 7.54 -3.44
CA ALA A 222 -11.05 6.37 -4.31
C ALA A 222 -11.05 5.10 -3.45
N ILE A 223 -11.97 4.19 -3.75
CA ILE A 223 -12.17 2.93 -3.03
C ILE A 223 -12.02 1.79 -4.02
N GLY A 224 -11.32 0.73 -3.61
CA GLY A 224 -11.29 -0.53 -4.34
C GLY A 224 -12.68 -1.17 -4.36
N SER A 225 -13.07 -1.88 -3.32
CA SER A 225 -14.42 -2.48 -3.21
C SER A 225 -15.05 -2.16 -1.86
N LEU A 226 -16.37 -1.98 -1.83
CA LEU A 226 -17.13 -1.63 -0.63
C LEU A 226 -18.22 -2.68 -0.35
N VAL A 227 -18.18 -3.29 0.83
CA VAL A 227 -19.21 -4.21 1.30
C VAL A 227 -19.87 -3.62 2.53
N MET A 228 -21.19 -3.44 2.48
CA MET A 228 -22.02 -2.88 3.56
C MET A 228 -23.31 -3.69 3.72
N ARG A 229 -23.27 -5.00 3.44
CA ARG A 229 -24.44 -5.87 3.53
C ARG A 229 -25.01 -5.81 4.94
N GLY A 230 -26.32 -5.59 5.07
CA GLY A 230 -26.99 -5.49 6.37
C GLY A 230 -26.57 -4.31 7.26
N ALA A 231 -25.68 -3.43 6.79
CA ALA A 231 -25.22 -2.29 7.56
C ALA A 231 -26.37 -1.29 7.86
N VAL A 232 -26.19 -0.50 8.91
CA VAL A 232 -27.13 0.54 9.34
C VAL A 232 -26.45 1.90 9.32
N LEU A 233 -27.00 2.81 8.53
CA LEU A 233 -26.52 4.19 8.36
C LEU A 233 -27.45 5.15 9.08
N THR A 234 -26.90 5.92 10.01
CA THR A 234 -27.64 6.90 10.81
C THR A 234 -27.04 8.29 10.65
N GLY A 235 -27.85 9.33 10.83
CA GLY A 235 -27.45 10.70 10.48
C GLY A 235 -27.22 10.89 8.97
N SER A 236 -26.59 12.00 8.59
CA SER A 236 -26.25 12.29 7.19
C SER A 236 -24.96 11.57 6.80
N ASN A 237 -25.02 10.64 5.85
CA ASN A 237 -23.88 9.85 5.39
C ASN A 237 -23.51 10.25 3.96
N SER A 238 -22.22 10.48 3.71
CA SER A 238 -21.72 11.05 2.47
C SER A 238 -20.76 10.10 1.77
N LEU A 239 -21.07 9.80 0.51
CA LEU A 239 -20.23 9.08 -0.44
C LEU A 239 -20.20 9.85 -1.78
N HIS A 240 -20.49 11.15 -1.76
CA HIS A 240 -20.53 11.97 -2.97
C HIS A 240 -19.14 12.18 -3.56
N HIS A 241 -19.06 12.32 -4.89
CA HIS A 241 -17.77 12.42 -5.60
C HIS A 241 -16.79 11.25 -5.35
N ALA A 242 -17.21 10.17 -4.69
CA ALA A 242 -16.38 8.99 -4.48
C ALA A 242 -16.26 8.16 -5.76
N VAL A 243 -15.12 7.50 -5.94
CA VAL A 243 -14.86 6.63 -7.08
C VAL A 243 -14.64 5.21 -6.59
N PHE A 244 -15.56 4.31 -6.93
CA PHE A 244 -15.48 2.88 -6.63
C PHE A 244 -14.92 2.13 -7.83
N HIS A 245 -13.73 1.56 -7.67
CA HIS A 245 -13.01 0.85 -8.72
C HIS A 245 -13.39 -0.63 -8.87
N GLY A 246 -14.06 -1.18 -7.87
CA GLY A 246 -14.52 -2.55 -7.77
C GLY A 246 -15.97 -2.57 -7.31
N ASP A 247 -16.42 -3.76 -6.90
CA ASP A 247 -17.83 -3.96 -6.60
C ASP A 247 -18.28 -3.24 -5.32
N VAL A 248 -19.53 -2.79 -5.35
CA VAL A 248 -20.20 -2.10 -4.24
C VAL A 248 -21.47 -2.85 -3.85
N TRP A 249 -21.56 -3.23 -2.58
CA TRP A 249 -22.60 -4.11 -2.04
C TRP A 249 -23.32 -3.46 -0.85
N LEU A 250 -24.47 -2.83 -1.11
CA LEU A 250 -25.39 -2.26 -0.11
C LEU A 250 -26.65 -3.12 0.02
N THR A 251 -26.50 -4.44 -0.08
CA THR A 251 -27.62 -5.37 -0.05
C THR A 251 -28.22 -5.42 1.36
N GLY A 252 -29.51 -5.15 1.48
CA GLY A 252 -30.22 -5.15 2.77
C GLY A 252 -29.78 -4.04 3.74
N THR A 253 -28.95 -3.10 3.31
CA THR A 253 -28.50 -1.96 4.13
C THR A 253 -29.69 -1.05 4.44
N GLY A 254 -29.77 -0.56 5.67
CA GLY A 254 -30.73 0.47 6.09
C GLY A 254 -30.07 1.83 6.24
N SER A 255 -30.71 2.89 5.76
CA SER A 255 -30.29 4.27 5.92
C SER A 255 -31.43 5.10 6.49
N ALA A 256 -31.29 5.53 7.75
CA ALA A 256 -32.33 6.25 8.48
C ALA A 256 -32.21 7.77 8.34
N GLY A 257 -31.06 8.29 7.93
CA GLY A 257 -30.84 9.72 7.69
C GLY A 257 -30.60 10.04 6.21
N GLU A 258 -30.05 11.22 5.95
CA GLU A 258 -29.72 11.65 4.58
C GLU A 258 -28.58 10.81 4.00
N LEU A 259 -28.68 10.49 2.71
CA LEU A 259 -27.68 9.73 1.98
C LEU A 259 -27.24 10.47 0.71
N HIS A 260 -25.98 10.91 0.70
CA HIS A 260 -25.41 11.65 -0.42
C HIS A 260 -24.50 10.75 -1.26
N LEU A 261 -24.95 10.40 -2.46
CA LEU A 261 -24.23 9.61 -3.47
C LEU A 261 -24.14 10.37 -4.81
N HIS A 262 -24.38 11.69 -4.80
CA HIS A 262 -24.31 12.51 -6.00
C HIS A 262 -22.87 12.56 -6.54
N ASP A 263 -22.75 12.62 -7.85
CA ASP A 263 -21.48 12.65 -8.59
C ASP A 263 -20.55 11.46 -8.30
N ALA A 264 -21.03 10.41 -7.61
CA ALA A 264 -20.26 9.20 -7.36
C ALA A 264 -20.10 8.37 -8.64
N VAL A 265 -18.99 7.63 -8.75
CA VAL A 265 -18.69 6.78 -9.91
C VAL A 265 -18.53 5.33 -9.47
N PHE A 266 -19.41 4.46 -9.96
CA PHE A 266 -19.36 3.01 -9.77
C PHE A 266 -18.82 2.38 -11.05
N ARG A 267 -17.56 1.92 -11.03
CA ARG A 267 -16.93 1.34 -12.23
C ARG A 267 -17.43 -0.07 -12.53
N GLU A 268 -17.63 -0.87 -11.49
CA GLU A 268 -18.08 -2.25 -11.58
C GLU A 268 -19.54 -2.37 -11.10
N ARG A 269 -19.89 -3.47 -10.44
CA ARG A 269 -21.27 -3.73 -9.98
C ARG A 269 -21.65 -2.84 -8.81
N ALA A 270 -22.89 -2.37 -8.80
CA ALA A 270 -23.46 -1.62 -7.66
C ALA A 270 -24.81 -2.22 -7.23
N TRP A 271 -24.84 -2.93 -6.11
CA TRP A 271 -26.01 -3.69 -5.67
C TRP A 271 -26.64 -3.11 -4.41
N PHE A 272 -27.79 -2.48 -4.59
CA PHE A 272 -28.69 -1.93 -3.58
C PHE A 272 -29.94 -2.81 -3.40
N SER A 273 -29.83 -4.12 -3.65
CA SER A 273 -30.97 -5.03 -3.52
C SER A 273 -31.50 -5.08 -2.09
N GLY A 274 -32.80 -4.88 -1.90
CA GLY A 274 -33.41 -4.79 -0.57
C GLY A 274 -32.94 -3.60 0.26
N PHE A 275 -32.26 -2.61 -0.34
CA PHE A 275 -31.83 -1.39 0.33
C PHE A 275 -33.03 -0.63 0.90
N ARG A 276 -32.92 -0.11 2.11
CA ARG A 276 -33.97 0.70 2.75
C ARG A 276 -33.43 2.08 3.05
N CYS A 277 -34.11 3.11 2.57
CA CYS A 277 -33.76 4.50 2.82
C CYS A 277 -34.97 5.25 3.33
N ASP A 278 -34.92 5.59 4.61
CA ASP A 278 -36.03 6.26 5.28
C ASP A 278 -35.94 7.78 5.12
N GLY A 279 -34.70 8.30 5.07
CA GLY A 279 -34.39 9.70 4.78
C GLY A 279 -34.23 10.01 3.28
N PRO A 280 -33.98 11.28 2.92
CA PRO A 280 -33.69 11.67 1.54
C PRO A 280 -32.41 11.03 1.01
N ALA A 281 -32.43 10.60 -0.26
CA ALA A 281 -31.25 10.08 -0.95
C ALA A 281 -30.99 10.81 -2.27
N SER A 282 -29.74 11.19 -2.51
CA SER A 282 -29.34 11.82 -3.76
C SER A 282 -28.30 10.97 -4.48
N PHE A 283 -28.62 10.59 -5.72
CA PHE A 283 -27.75 9.93 -6.69
C PHE A 283 -27.51 10.84 -7.91
N GLU A 284 -27.73 12.15 -7.78
CA GLU A 284 -27.65 13.07 -8.90
C GLU A 284 -26.30 13.01 -9.60
N ARG A 285 -26.29 13.03 -10.94
CA ARG A 285 -25.07 13.01 -11.77
C ARG A 285 -24.10 11.85 -11.49
N SER A 286 -24.51 10.86 -10.71
CA SER A 286 -23.73 9.66 -10.47
C SER A 286 -23.62 8.81 -11.75
N LYS A 287 -22.54 8.03 -11.85
CA LYS A 287 -22.25 7.21 -13.02
C LYS A 287 -22.17 5.76 -12.60
N PHE A 288 -23.11 4.95 -13.08
CA PHE A 288 -23.15 3.51 -12.92
C PHE A 288 -22.65 2.86 -14.21
N LEU A 289 -21.36 2.53 -14.22
CA LEU A 289 -20.70 2.03 -15.42
C LEU A 289 -20.95 0.53 -15.65
N GLY A 290 -21.07 -0.23 -14.56
CA GLY A 290 -21.42 -1.65 -14.58
C GLY A 290 -22.88 -1.94 -14.23
N PRO A 291 -23.25 -3.23 -14.12
CA PRO A 291 -24.60 -3.66 -13.77
C PRO A 291 -25.03 -3.14 -12.40
N THR A 292 -26.25 -2.58 -12.33
CA THR A 292 -26.77 -1.92 -11.14
C THR A 292 -28.13 -2.46 -10.73
N LYS A 293 -28.30 -2.78 -9.45
CA LYS A 293 -29.52 -3.40 -8.93
C LYS A 293 -30.10 -2.60 -7.79
N PHE A 294 -31.33 -2.14 -7.97
CA PHE A 294 -32.22 -1.60 -6.94
C PHE A 294 -33.42 -2.54 -6.68
N ALA A 295 -33.29 -3.82 -7.05
CA ALA A 295 -34.35 -4.80 -6.87
C ALA A 295 -34.82 -4.85 -5.41
N ASP A 296 -36.14 -4.78 -5.20
CA ASP A 296 -36.80 -4.75 -3.89
C ASP A 296 -36.34 -3.62 -2.95
N ALA A 297 -35.64 -2.60 -3.46
CA ALA A 297 -35.26 -1.43 -2.68
C ALA A 297 -36.50 -0.61 -2.27
N ARG A 298 -36.45 0.00 -1.09
CA ARG A 298 -37.54 0.80 -0.53
C ARG A 298 -37.01 2.16 -0.13
N PHE A 299 -37.56 3.20 -0.75
CA PHE A 299 -37.28 4.58 -0.44
C PHE A 299 -38.55 5.21 0.13
N THR A 300 -38.53 5.54 1.42
CA THR A 300 -39.63 6.31 2.03
C THR A 300 -39.38 7.79 2.01
N GLY A 301 -38.11 8.21 2.08
CA GLY A 301 -37.73 9.58 1.75
C GLY A 301 -37.73 9.83 0.25
N THR A 302 -37.64 11.11 -0.13
CA THR A 302 -37.47 11.53 -1.53
C THR A 302 -36.15 11.00 -2.08
N VAL A 303 -36.17 10.45 -3.29
CA VAL A 303 -34.93 10.03 -3.97
C VAL A 303 -34.80 10.64 -5.36
N THR A 304 -33.61 11.16 -5.66
CA THR A 304 -33.29 11.75 -6.96
C THR A 304 -32.11 11.05 -7.61
N PHE A 305 -32.28 10.72 -8.89
CA PHE A 305 -31.27 10.21 -9.81
C PHE A 305 -31.10 11.20 -10.97
N ASP A 306 -31.40 12.49 -10.78
CA ASP A 306 -31.34 13.46 -11.87
C ASP A 306 -29.92 13.54 -12.48
N GLY A 307 -29.84 13.47 -13.81
CA GLY A 307 -28.58 13.41 -14.53
C GLY A 307 -27.72 12.16 -14.29
N ALA A 308 -28.17 11.19 -13.49
CA ALA A 308 -27.46 9.93 -13.30
C ALA A 308 -27.39 9.14 -14.61
N ARG A 309 -26.27 8.46 -14.84
CA ARG A 309 -26.03 7.68 -16.07
C ARG A 309 -25.86 6.21 -15.74
N PHE A 310 -26.63 5.37 -16.40
CA PHE A 310 -26.55 3.92 -16.32
C PHE A 310 -26.08 3.39 -17.68
N THR A 311 -24.86 2.87 -17.75
CA THR A 311 -24.34 2.28 -19.01
C THR A 311 -24.43 0.76 -19.02
N GLY A 312 -24.43 0.13 -17.84
CA GLY A 312 -24.75 -1.29 -17.68
C GLY A 312 -26.24 -1.53 -17.42
N ASP A 313 -26.62 -2.81 -17.33
CA ASP A 313 -28.00 -3.22 -17.05
C ASP A 313 -28.47 -2.65 -15.70
N ALA A 314 -29.62 -1.97 -15.72
CA ALA A 314 -30.29 -1.47 -14.53
C ALA A 314 -31.53 -2.32 -14.19
N ASP A 315 -31.66 -2.71 -12.93
CA ASP A 315 -32.76 -3.53 -12.43
C ASP A 315 -33.44 -2.85 -11.24
N PHE A 316 -34.69 -2.43 -11.42
CA PHE A 316 -35.53 -1.82 -10.40
C PHE A 316 -36.70 -2.72 -10.00
N ARG A 317 -36.70 -4.01 -10.34
CA ARG A 317 -37.85 -4.89 -10.09
C ARG A 317 -38.26 -4.87 -8.61
N GLY A 318 -39.56 -4.70 -8.36
CA GLY A 318 -40.10 -4.64 -7.00
C GLY A 318 -39.73 -3.40 -6.18
N ALA A 319 -38.97 -2.43 -6.75
CA ALA A 319 -38.58 -1.22 -6.03
C ALA A 319 -39.80 -0.36 -5.67
N ARG A 320 -39.76 0.27 -4.50
CA ARG A 320 -40.86 1.08 -3.94
C ARG A 320 -40.38 2.47 -3.57
N PHE A 321 -41.06 3.48 -4.08
CA PHE A 321 -40.76 4.90 -3.85
C PHE A 321 -41.99 5.59 -3.24
N THR A 322 -42.07 5.70 -1.91
CA THR A 322 -43.25 6.31 -1.26
C THR A 322 -43.10 7.80 -1.02
N GLY A 323 -41.86 8.31 -0.93
CA GLY A 323 -41.56 9.74 -0.75
C GLY A 323 -41.44 10.54 -2.06
N GLY A 324 -41.65 9.91 -3.21
CA GLY A 324 -41.42 10.50 -4.53
C GLY A 324 -40.05 10.16 -5.11
N VAL A 325 -39.99 10.04 -6.44
CA VAL A 325 -38.77 9.67 -7.16
C VAL A 325 -38.54 10.52 -8.40
N VAL A 326 -37.29 10.91 -8.62
CA VAL A 326 -36.83 11.54 -9.87
C VAL A 326 -35.85 10.60 -10.56
N LEU A 327 -36.29 9.87 -11.58
CA LEU A 327 -35.43 9.04 -12.43
C LEU A 327 -34.87 9.86 -13.62
N PRO A 328 -33.76 9.41 -14.24
CA PRO A 328 -33.28 9.99 -15.50
C PRO A 328 -34.29 9.75 -16.63
N THR A 329 -34.45 10.74 -17.51
CA THR A 329 -35.37 10.62 -18.66
C THR A 329 -34.97 9.46 -19.59
N ALA A 330 -33.67 9.32 -19.87
CA ALA A 330 -33.12 8.25 -20.68
C ALA A 330 -32.59 7.11 -19.78
N LEU A 331 -33.47 6.20 -19.40
CA LEU A 331 -33.14 5.01 -18.62
C LEU A 331 -33.83 3.78 -19.21
N THR A 332 -33.04 2.77 -19.60
CA THR A 332 -33.56 1.43 -19.92
C THR A 332 -33.30 0.53 -18.73
N ALA A 333 -34.36 0.01 -18.10
CA ALA A 333 -34.24 -0.81 -16.91
C ALA A 333 -35.39 -1.81 -16.77
N GLN A 334 -35.16 -2.90 -16.03
CA GLN A 334 -36.24 -3.80 -15.63
C GLN A 334 -37.11 -3.13 -14.56
N ALA A 335 -38.41 -2.95 -14.84
CA ALA A 335 -39.33 -2.20 -13.98
C ALA A 335 -40.48 -3.03 -13.39
N GLN A 336 -40.46 -4.36 -13.56
CA GLN A 336 -41.57 -5.21 -13.13
C GLN A 336 -41.85 -5.04 -11.63
N GLY A 337 -43.07 -4.66 -11.29
CA GLY A 337 -43.50 -4.50 -9.90
C GLY A 337 -42.97 -3.24 -9.20
N VAL A 338 -42.39 -2.29 -9.94
CA VAL A 338 -42.04 -0.97 -9.41
C VAL A 338 -43.30 -0.24 -8.94
N ARG A 339 -43.22 0.42 -7.78
CA ARG A 339 -44.30 1.26 -7.25
C ARG A 339 -43.80 2.65 -6.87
N VAL A 340 -44.59 3.66 -7.21
CA VAL A 340 -44.33 5.06 -6.86
C VAL A 340 -45.47 5.65 -6.03
N SER A 341 -45.21 6.77 -5.37
CA SER A 341 -46.19 7.50 -4.56
C SER A 341 -47.26 8.12 -5.44
N GLU A 342 -48.52 8.08 -5.03
CA GLU A 342 -49.61 8.85 -5.69
C GLU A 342 -49.71 10.27 -5.14
N GLU A 343 -49.16 10.52 -3.96
CA GLU A 343 -49.26 11.80 -3.24
C GLU A 343 -48.08 12.73 -3.51
N HIS A 344 -46.93 12.17 -3.94
CA HIS A 344 -45.70 12.92 -4.16
C HIS A 344 -45.36 13.00 -5.65
N ALA A 345 -44.69 14.07 -6.05
CA ALA A 345 -44.25 14.24 -7.43
C ALA A 345 -43.26 13.14 -7.83
N ASN A 346 -43.46 12.58 -9.02
CA ASN A 346 -42.55 11.60 -9.61
C ASN A 346 -42.15 12.04 -11.02
N ARG A 347 -40.89 11.83 -11.39
CA ARG A 347 -40.41 11.91 -12.78
C ARG A 347 -39.89 10.54 -13.18
N LEU A 348 -40.53 9.95 -14.19
CA LEU A 348 -40.18 8.62 -14.69
C LEU A 348 -39.45 8.71 -16.04
N PRO A 349 -38.72 7.65 -16.43
CA PRO A 349 -38.11 7.55 -17.75
C PRO A 349 -39.16 7.60 -18.87
N GLU A 350 -38.70 7.90 -20.08
CA GLU A 350 -39.55 7.87 -21.27
C GLU A 350 -40.16 6.46 -21.47
N GLY A 351 -41.45 6.40 -21.81
CA GLY A 351 -42.21 5.15 -21.97
C GLY A 351 -42.86 4.62 -20.69
N TRP A 352 -42.35 4.99 -19.50
CA TRP A 352 -42.88 4.52 -18.23
C TRP A 352 -44.17 5.25 -17.86
N LYS A 353 -45.20 4.49 -17.47
CA LYS A 353 -46.50 5.03 -17.07
C LYS A 353 -46.90 4.55 -15.68
N VAL A 354 -47.46 5.47 -14.90
CA VAL A 354 -48.05 5.15 -13.59
C VAL A 354 -49.47 4.67 -13.81
N GLY A 355 -49.74 3.44 -13.38
CA GLY A 355 -51.06 2.83 -13.31
C GLY A 355 -51.69 2.98 -11.92
N PRO A 356 -52.84 2.32 -11.68
CA PRO A 356 -53.53 2.37 -10.39
C PRO A 356 -52.65 1.89 -9.23
N ARG A 357 -52.82 2.48 -8.04
CA ARG A 357 -52.06 2.14 -6.82
C ARG A 357 -50.56 2.38 -6.97
N GLY A 358 -50.18 3.34 -7.81
CA GLY A 358 -48.80 3.72 -8.09
C GLY A 358 -47.96 2.67 -8.82
N GLU A 359 -48.55 1.62 -9.41
CA GLU A 359 -47.79 0.58 -10.13
C GLU A 359 -47.24 1.11 -11.46
N VAL A 360 -45.94 0.93 -11.70
CA VAL A 360 -45.29 1.41 -12.93
C VAL A 360 -45.26 0.33 -13.99
N ARG A 361 -45.56 0.73 -15.24
CA ARG A 361 -45.43 -0.09 -16.44
C ARG A 361 -44.37 0.55 -17.36
N SER A 362 -43.32 -0.19 -17.69
CA SER A 362 -42.20 0.24 -18.55
C SER A 362 -42.36 -0.20 -19.99
#